data_AF-A0A8S4RR74-F1
#
_entry.id   AF-A0A8S4RR74-F1
#
_cell.length_a   1.000
_cell.length_b   1.000
_cell.length_c   1.000
_cell.angle_alpha   90.00
_cell.angle_beta   90.00
_cell.angle_gamma   90.00
#
_symmetry.space_group_name_H-M   'P 1'
#
loop_
_entity.id
_entity.type
_entity.pdbx_description
1 polymer ?
#
loop_
_entity_poly.entity_id
_entity_poly.type
_entity_poly.pdbx_seq_one_letter_code
_entity_poly.pdbx_strand_id
1 'polypeptide(L)'
;MGLIRRLRVTQRAMERAMLGVSLRDRIRNVEIRRRTKVTDIAQRVAKLKWQWAGHIVRRKDGRWGPKVLEWQPRTVQRGYYTFDEFLNDKVEWKQPASLSSPAR
;
A
#
# COMPACT_ATOMS: atom_id res chain seq x y z
N MET A 1 -13.51 -6.94 -7.08
CA MET A 1 -12.83 -5.65 -7.39
C MET A 1 -12.30 -5.02 -6.11
N GLY A 2 -10.99 -4.94 -5.91
CA GLY A 2 -10.39 -4.43 -4.66
C GLY A 2 -10.54 -2.92 -4.43
N LEU A 3 -10.56 -2.49 -3.16
CA LEU A 3 -10.72 -1.09 -2.73
C LEU A 3 -9.70 -0.13 -3.36
N ILE A 4 -8.44 -0.54 -3.44
CA ILE A 4 -7.35 0.23 -4.04
C ILE A 4 -7.63 0.57 -5.50
N ARG A 5 -8.25 -0.35 -6.25
CA ARG A 5 -8.62 -0.10 -7.66
C ARG A 5 -9.66 1.00 -7.77
N ARG A 6 -10.68 1.02 -6.89
CA ARG A 6 -11.71 2.07 -6.87
C ARG A 6 -11.10 3.44 -6.57
N LEU A 7 -10.20 3.50 -5.59
CA LEU A 7 -9.48 4.71 -5.24
C LEU A 7 -8.59 5.23 -6.37
N ARG A 8 -7.92 4.34 -7.11
CA ARG A 8 -7.13 4.71 -8.29
C ARG A 8 -8.00 5.27 -9.42
N VAL A 9 -9.19 4.71 -9.63
CA VAL A 9 -10.15 5.20 -10.63
C VAL A 9 -10.67 6.58 -10.25
N THR A 10 -11.04 6.79 -8.98
CA THR A 10 -11.52 8.10 -8.50
C THR A 10 -10.42 9.15 -8.58
N GLN A 11 -9.19 8.83 -8.17
CA GLN A 11 -8.02 9.70 -8.36
C GLN A 11 -7.85 10.10 -9.82
N ARG A 12 -7.92 9.13 -10.76
CA ARG A 12 -7.75 9.42 -12.18
C ARG A 12 -8.85 10.32 -12.74
N ALA A 13 -10.09 10.16 -12.29
CA ALA A 13 -11.19 11.03 -12.68
C ALA A 13 -10.97 12.47 -12.20
N MET A 14 -10.54 12.64 -10.95
CA MET A 14 -10.21 13.95 -10.38
C MET A 14 -9.04 14.62 -11.12
N GLU A 15 -7.95 13.89 -11.40
CA GLU A 15 -6.81 14.42 -12.15
C GLU A 15 -7.21 14.90 -13.55
N ARG A 16 -8.14 14.21 -14.22
CA ARG A 16 -8.66 14.65 -15.52
C ARG A 16 -9.49 15.92 -15.41
N ALA A 17 -10.36 16.01 -14.41
CA ALA A 17 -11.15 17.21 -14.16
C ALA A 17 -10.24 18.43 -13.86
N MET A 18 -9.19 18.25 -13.06
CA MET A 18 -8.21 19.30 -12.76
C MET A 18 -7.48 19.83 -14.00
N LEU A 19 -7.20 18.96 -14.97
CA LEU A 19 -6.53 19.33 -16.22
C LEU A 19 -7.50 19.76 -17.33
N GLY A 20 -8.81 19.69 -17.10
CA GLY A 20 -9.83 19.96 -18.13
C GLY A 20 -9.81 18.98 -19.29
N VAL A 21 -9.28 17.76 -19.11
CA VAL A 21 -9.12 16.78 -20.19
C VAL A 21 -10.23 15.74 -20.18
N SER A 22 -10.74 15.43 -21.37
CA SER A 22 -11.79 14.45 -21.58
C SER A 22 -11.21 13.07 -21.91
N LEU A 23 -12.06 12.03 -21.90
CA LEU A 23 -11.66 10.71 -22.39
C LEU A 23 -11.42 10.68 -23.92
N ARG A 24 -11.99 11.65 -24.66
CA ARG A 24 -11.84 11.74 -26.12
C ARG A 24 -10.44 12.17 -26.54
N ASP A 25 -9.75 12.90 -25.67
CA ASP A 25 -8.39 13.39 -25.92
C ASP A 25 -7.36 12.25 -25.93
N ARG A 26 -7.77 11.03 -25.50
CA ARG A 26 -6.95 9.80 -25.48
C ARG A 26 -5.57 9.98 -24.84
N ILE A 27 -5.45 10.93 -23.90
CA ILE A 27 -4.21 11.21 -23.19
C ILE A 27 -3.86 10.02 -22.30
N ARG A 28 -2.61 9.56 -22.41
CA ARG A 28 -2.09 8.44 -21.61
C ARG A 28 -2.09 8.80 -20.13
N ASN A 29 -2.43 7.84 -19.27
CA ASN A 29 -2.40 8.03 -17.82
C ASN A 29 -1.03 8.46 -17.28
N VAL A 30 0.07 8.05 -17.94
CA VAL A 30 1.43 8.46 -17.57
C VAL A 30 1.62 9.97 -17.72
N GLU A 31 1.09 10.55 -18.79
CA GLU A 31 1.19 11.98 -19.07
C GLU A 31 0.33 12.79 -18.09
N ILE A 32 -0.87 12.30 -17.75
CA ILE A 32 -1.71 12.89 -16.70
C ILE A 32 -0.95 12.93 -15.36
N ARG A 33 -0.27 11.82 -14.96
CA ARG A 33 0.54 11.79 -13.72
C ARG A 33 1.71 12.76 -13.77
N ARG A 34 2.37 12.88 -14.93
CA ARG A 34 3.50 13.80 -15.13
C ARG A 34 3.09 15.25 -14.94
N ARG A 35 1.91 15.62 -15.46
CA ARG A 35 1.37 16.99 -15.36
C ARG A 35 0.88 17.31 -13.96
N THR A 36 0.12 16.42 -13.32
CA THR A 36 -0.44 16.70 -11.99
C THR A 36 0.56 16.52 -10.86
N LYS A 37 1.58 15.68 -11.03
CA LYS A 37 2.58 15.30 -10.00
C LYS A 37 1.96 14.79 -8.69
N VAL A 38 0.70 14.33 -8.74
CA VAL A 38 -0.02 13.80 -7.58
C VAL A 38 0.52 12.41 -7.22
N THR A 39 0.73 12.18 -5.93
CA THR A 39 1.21 10.90 -5.40
C THR A 39 0.19 9.77 -5.67
N ASP A 40 0.66 8.54 -5.92
CA ASP A 40 -0.25 7.38 -6.07
C ASP A 40 -1.00 7.11 -4.76
N ILE A 41 -2.33 7.07 -4.82
CA ILE A 41 -3.17 6.77 -3.67
C ILE A 41 -2.83 5.43 -3.01
N ALA A 42 -2.37 4.44 -3.78
CA ALA A 42 -1.95 3.16 -3.22
C ALA A 42 -0.75 3.33 -2.27
N GLN A 43 0.25 4.11 -2.68
CA GLN A 43 1.42 4.43 -1.86
C GLN A 43 1.02 5.28 -0.65
N ARG A 44 0.11 6.24 -0.83
CA ARG A 44 -0.37 7.08 0.27
C ARG A 44 -1.13 6.26 1.31
N VAL A 45 -2.01 5.36 0.89
CA VAL A 45 -2.75 4.45 1.78
C VAL A 45 -1.79 3.53 2.53
N ALA A 46 -0.80 2.94 1.85
CA ALA A 46 0.21 2.11 2.51
C ALA A 46 0.99 2.91 3.56
N LYS A 47 1.47 4.11 3.21
CA LYS A 47 2.18 5.00 4.15
C LYS A 47 1.34 5.35 5.36
N LEU A 48 0.06 5.70 5.16
CA LEU A 48 -0.85 6.02 6.26
C LEU A 48 -1.11 4.82 7.17
N LYS A 49 -1.27 3.63 6.60
CA LYS A 49 -1.38 2.39 7.38
C LYS A 49 -0.15 2.15 8.25
N TRP A 50 1.04 2.33 7.68
CA TRP A 50 2.31 2.19 8.43
C TRP A 50 2.48 3.27 9.50
N GLN A 51 2.11 4.51 9.21
CA GLN A 51 2.12 5.60 10.20
C GLN A 51 1.17 5.31 11.36
N TRP A 52 -0.01 4.78 11.06
CA TRP A 52 -0.97 4.35 12.07
C TRP A 52 -0.42 3.18 12.90
N ALA A 53 0.08 2.12 12.26
CA ALA A 53 0.69 0.98 12.96
C ALA A 53 1.81 1.44 13.90
N GLY A 54 2.73 2.27 13.41
CA GLY A 54 3.81 2.84 14.24
C GLY A 54 3.29 3.75 15.37
N HIS A 55 2.23 4.53 15.13
CA HIS A 55 1.59 5.30 16.19
C HIS A 55 1.02 4.39 17.28
N ILE A 56 0.32 3.31 16.90
CA ILE A 56 -0.25 2.34 17.84
C ILE A 56 0.85 1.66 18.68
N VAL A 57 1.97 1.23 18.08
CA VAL A 57 3.10 0.62 18.81
C VAL A 57 3.65 1.57 19.88
N ARG A 58 3.76 2.86 19.57
CA ARG A 58 4.31 3.87 20.51
C ARG A 58 3.35 4.25 21.63
N ARG A 59 2.07 3.91 21.54
CA ARG A 59 1.12 4.22 22.61
C ARG A 59 1.36 3.30 23.81
N LYS A 60 1.56 3.90 24.98
CA LYS A 60 1.79 3.23 26.27
C LYS A 60 0.52 3.09 27.11
N ASP A 61 -0.65 3.33 26.51
CA ASP A 61 -1.95 3.42 27.21
C ASP A 61 -2.57 2.06 27.57
N GLY A 62 -1.80 0.96 27.51
CA GLY A 62 -2.23 -0.38 27.92
C GLY A 62 -3.38 -0.97 27.09
N ARG A 63 -3.79 -0.32 26.00
CA ARG A 63 -4.88 -0.77 25.13
C ARG A 63 -4.46 -1.97 24.29
N TRP A 64 -5.43 -2.64 23.69
CA TRP A 64 -5.23 -3.82 22.85
C TRP A 64 -4.38 -3.57 21.59
N GLY A 65 -4.12 -2.32 21.22
CA GLY A 65 -3.39 -1.95 20.00
C GLY A 65 -2.02 -2.65 19.87
N PRO A 66 -1.07 -2.43 20.80
CA PRO A 66 0.20 -3.15 20.82
C PRO A 66 0.04 -4.68 20.84
N LYS A 67 -0.91 -5.22 21.62
CA LYS A 67 -1.16 -6.67 21.72
C LYS A 67 -1.64 -7.29 20.40
N VAL A 68 -2.43 -6.56 19.60
CA VAL A 68 -2.89 -7.00 18.28
C VAL A 68 -1.75 -6.98 17.27
N LEU A 69 -0.77 -6.08 17.42
CA LEU A 69 0.41 -6.02 16.56
C LEU A 69 1.42 -7.12 16.88
N GLU A 70 1.56 -7.50 18.15
CA GLU A 70 2.38 -8.62 18.60
C GLU A 70 1.72 -9.99 18.36
N TRP A 71 0.42 -10.00 18.09
CA TRP A 71 -0.36 -11.23 17.97
C TRP A 71 0.09 -12.08 16.78
N GLN A 72 0.56 -13.30 17.08
CA GLN A 72 0.83 -14.33 16.09
C GLN A 72 -0.28 -15.39 16.13
N PRO A 73 -0.92 -15.72 14.99
CA PRO A 73 -1.92 -16.78 14.95
C PRO A 73 -1.27 -18.14 15.26
N ARG A 74 -1.79 -18.85 16.28
CA ARG A 74 -1.25 -20.15 16.73
C ARG A 74 -1.39 -21.29 15.73
N THR A 75 -2.13 -21.09 14.64
CA THR A 75 -2.49 -22.13 13.66
C THR A 75 -1.46 -22.33 12.55
N VAL A 76 -0.37 -21.55 12.53
CA VAL A 76 0.67 -21.69 11.50
C VAL A 76 1.85 -22.48 12.07
N GLN A 77 2.11 -23.67 11.51
CA GLN A 77 3.36 -24.39 11.75
C GLN A 77 4.53 -23.43 11.47
N ARG A 78 5.51 -23.38 12.39
CA ARG A 78 6.73 -22.54 12.35
C ARG A 78 7.24 -22.34 10.92
N GLY A 79 6.80 -21.26 10.31
CA GLY A 79 7.03 -20.92 8.91
C GLY A 79 6.67 -19.45 8.78
N TYR A 80 7.70 -18.64 8.63
CA TYR A 80 7.72 -17.19 8.75
C TYR A 80 6.61 -16.52 7.94
N TYR A 81 5.57 -16.04 8.62
CA TYR A 81 4.87 -14.84 8.15
C TYR A 81 5.43 -13.67 8.94
N THR A 82 6.20 -12.81 8.29
CA THR A 82 6.60 -11.54 8.91
C THR A 82 5.36 -10.66 9.05
N PHE A 83 5.35 -9.79 10.06
CA PHE A 83 4.27 -8.81 10.29
C PHE A 83 3.92 -8.00 9.03
N ASP A 84 4.91 -7.81 8.15
CA ASP A 84 4.75 -7.23 6.81
C ASP A 84 3.79 -8.01 5.91
N GLU A 85 3.75 -9.34 5.99
CA GLU A 85 2.91 -10.20 5.13
C GLU A 85 1.44 -10.19 5.57
N PHE A 86 1.15 -10.16 6.88
CA PHE A 86 -0.22 -10.04 7.42
C PHE A 86 -0.88 -8.71 7.04
N LEU A 87 -0.14 -7.60 7.12
CA LEU A 87 -0.66 -6.28 6.73
C LEU A 87 -0.73 -6.09 5.20
N ASN A 88 0.08 -6.84 4.44
CA ASN A 88 0.14 -6.77 2.98
C ASN A 88 -0.69 -7.83 2.24
N ASP A 89 -1.56 -8.62 2.90
CA ASP A 89 -2.40 -9.66 2.27
C ASP A 89 -3.42 -9.16 1.20
N LYS A 90 -3.30 -7.90 0.75
CA LYS A 90 -3.97 -7.36 -0.45
C LYS A 90 -3.08 -6.46 -1.32
N VAL A 91 -1.75 -6.52 -1.20
CA VAL A 91 -0.83 -5.78 -2.07
C VAL A 91 0.29 -6.70 -2.53
N GLU A 92 -0.02 -7.44 -3.60
CA GLU A 92 0.90 -8.31 -4.32
C GLU A 92 2.14 -7.53 -4.77
N TRP A 93 3.27 -7.76 -4.11
CA TRP A 93 4.59 -7.39 -4.60
C TRP A 93 5.42 -8.66 -4.72
N LYS A 94 5.36 -9.36 -5.86
CA LYS A 94 6.45 -10.26 -6.25
C LYS A 94 7.63 -9.40 -6.69
N GLN A 95 8.73 -9.42 -5.93
CA GLN A 95 10.04 -9.02 -6.44
C GLN A 95 10.68 -10.22 -7.16
N PRO A 96 11.33 -10.04 -8.32
CA PRO A 96 11.92 -11.14 -9.07
C PRO A 96 13.16 -11.71 -8.35
N ALA A 97 13.27 -13.03 -8.40
CA ALA A 97 14.34 -13.83 -7.81
C ALA A 97 15.67 -13.67 -8.56
N SER A 98 16.31 -12.50 -8.45
CA SER A 98 17.64 -12.28 -9.04
C SER A 98 18.67 -11.66 -8.08
N LEU A 99 18.42 -11.67 -6.78
CA LEU A 99 19.43 -11.32 -5.77
C LEU A 99 19.56 -12.46 -4.75
N SER A 100 19.97 -13.62 -5.25
CA SER A 100 20.48 -14.74 -4.44
C SER A 100 21.81 -15.19 -5.04
N SER A 101 22.93 -14.79 -4.43
CA SER A 101 24.13 -15.63 -4.26
C SER A 101 25.25 -14.89 -3.50
N PRO A 102 26.22 -15.60 -2.89
CA PRO A 102 26.55 -15.46 -1.48
C PRO A 102 27.92 -14.82 -1.28
N ALA A 103 28.18 -14.34 -0.07
CA ALA A 103 29.53 -14.02 0.37
C ALA A 103 29.73 -14.47 1.81
N ARG A 104 30.25 -15.68 1.95
CA ARG A 104 31.32 -15.97 2.91
C ARG A 104 32.33 -16.86 2.20
#